data_AF-A0A3B1DNP8-F1
#
_entry.id   AF-A0A3B1DNP8-F1
#
_cell.length_a   1.000
_cell.length_b   1.000
_cell.length_c   1.000
_cell.angle_alpha   90.00
_cell.angle_beta   90.00
_cell.angle_gamma   90.00
#
_symmetry.space_group_name_H-M   'P 1'
#
loop_
_entity.id
_entity.type
_entity.pdbx_description
1 polymer ?
#
loop_
_entity_poly.entity_id
_entity_poly.type
_entity_poly.pdbx_seq_one_letter_code
_entity_poly.pdbx_strand_id
1 'polypeptide(L)'
;MLQKTFFLFCAAFILISPAITFADDPAQENGKPVPLDKSKTVFLDKKGNRLLIKSKVALTRGPLEMLLCRTQTKEHESILSTDAKAFVIHTGLLALGAKQGAPVQYNPKYHPPTGQKVDIFLRWKDKAGKQHRVNAQKWIHHTIHRLFFVDLKTLPAGVTIDRKENLRFDSENGELSWYGPMPDKQRDKYLALSAHAKYQAAIKALYHKGQIRPMEADWVFAGSGFTKEKYYLAEDGYVICVANFPPALLDVTSKSSKSDEHLSYEAYSQRIPPKGTEVTIELIPIFEKKNAPPKKDKK
;
A
#
# COMPACT_ATOMS: atom_id res chain seq x y z
N MET A 1 -25.33 -69.46 -72.30
CA MET A 1 -25.83 -68.10 -71.95
C MET A 1 -27.04 -68.30 -71.06
N LEU A 2 -27.26 -67.69 -69.90
CA LEU A 2 -26.60 -66.68 -69.08
C LEU A 2 -27.22 -66.94 -67.67
N GLN A 3 -26.43 -67.42 -66.71
CA GLN A 3 -25.95 -66.68 -65.52
C GLN A 3 -27.00 -66.48 -64.40
N LYS A 4 -26.86 -67.28 -63.33
CA LYS A 4 -27.57 -67.16 -62.05
C LYS A 4 -26.88 -66.10 -61.17
N THR A 5 -27.67 -65.17 -60.64
CA THR A 5 -27.23 -64.08 -59.76
C THR A 5 -27.04 -64.59 -58.32
N PHE A 6 -25.86 -64.39 -57.74
CA PHE A 6 -25.55 -64.65 -56.33
C PHE A 6 -25.56 -63.31 -55.58
N PHE A 7 -26.38 -63.18 -54.54
CA PHE A 7 -26.36 -62.03 -53.63
C PHE A 7 -25.29 -62.25 -52.56
N LEU A 8 -24.35 -61.30 -52.44
CA LEU A 8 -23.33 -61.26 -51.40
C LEU A 8 -23.90 -60.54 -50.16
N PHE A 9 -23.93 -61.19 -49.01
CA PHE A 9 -24.23 -60.58 -47.71
C PHE A 9 -22.93 -60.04 -47.09
N CYS A 10 -22.83 -58.72 -46.92
CA CYS A 10 -21.77 -58.10 -46.12
C CYS A 10 -22.19 -58.06 -44.64
N ALA A 11 -21.51 -58.83 -43.78
CA ALA A 11 -21.63 -58.73 -42.33
C ALA A 11 -20.67 -57.66 -41.80
N ALA A 12 -21.20 -56.61 -41.17
CA ALA A 12 -20.42 -55.60 -40.48
C ALA A 12 -20.21 -56.01 -39.01
N PHE A 13 -18.96 -56.25 -38.60
CA PHE A 13 -18.57 -56.43 -37.20
C PHE A 13 -18.45 -55.07 -36.51
N ILE A 14 -19.29 -54.80 -35.52
CA ILE A 14 -19.19 -53.62 -34.65
C ILE A 14 -18.35 -54.01 -33.43
N LEU A 15 -17.13 -53.47 -33.33
CA LEU A 15 -16.29 -53.56 -32.14
C LEU A 15 -16.76 -52.54 -31.10
N ILE A 16 -17.32 -53.02 -29.98
CA ILE A 16 -17.66 -52.20 -28.82
C ILE A 16 -16.41 -52.09 -27.93
N SER A 17 -15.80 -50.91 -27.87
CA SER A 17 -14.77 -50.60 -26.86
C SER A 17 -15.45 -50.05 -25.59
N PRO A 18 -15.04 -50.48 -24.37
CA PRO A 18 -15.55 -49.86 -23.15
C PRO A 18 -14.87 -48.50 -22.98
N ALA A 19 -15.67 -47.43 -22.95
CA ALA A 19 -15.19 -46.10 -22.60
C ALA A 19 -14.82 -46.10 -21.11
N ILE A 20 -13.52 -45.96 -20.83
CA ILE A 20 -13.00 -45.62 -19.51
C ILE A 20 -13.49 -44.21 -19.20
N THR A 21 -14.45 -44.09 -18.28
CA THR A 21 -14.85 -42.80 -17.71
C THR A 21 -13.76 -42.35 -16.74
N PHE A 22 -12.91 -41.43 -17.19
CA PHE A 22 -12.12 -40.62 -16.27
C PHE A 22 -13.11 -39.79 -15.44
N ALA A 23 -13.04 -39.92 -14.12
CA ALA A 23 -13.76 -39.04 -13.21
C ALA A 23 -13.39 -37.59 -13.56
N ASP A 24 -14.40 -36.74 -13.73
CA ASP A 24 -14.22 -35.32 -13.96
C ASP A 24 -13.34 -34.73 -12.85
N ASP A 25 -12.12 -34.34 -13.21
CA ASP A 25 -11.30 -33.38 -12.46
C ASP A 25 -12.17 -32.13 -12.27
N PRO A 26 -12.41 -31.62 -11.04
CA PRO A 26 -13.28 -30.48 -10.83
C PRO A 26 -12.73 -29.29 -11.60
N ALA A 27 -13.33 -29.07 -12.77
CA ALA A 27 -13.02 -27.98 -13.66
C ALA A 27 -13.00 -26.68 -12.87
N GLN A 28 -11.82 -26.04 -12.83
CA GLN A 28 -11.67 -24.67 -12.37
C GLN A 28 -12.72 -23.81 -13.09
N GLU A 29 -13.60 -23.14 -12.33
CA GLU A 29 -14.44 -22.07 -12.85
C GLU A 29 -13.51 -20.97 -13.42
N ASN A 30 -13.23 -21.05 -14.72
CA ASN A 30 -12.26 -20.21 -15.39
C ASN A 30 -12.67 -18.72 -15.34
N GLY A 31 -12.04 -17.97 -14.43
CA GLY A 31 -12.02 -16.49 -14.43
C GLY A 31 -12.58 -15.78 -13.21
N LYS A 32 -13.15 -16.49 -12.22
CA LYS A 32 -13.55 -15.88 -10.94
C LYS A 32 -12.40 -15.90 -9.93
N PRO A 33 -12.27 -14.90 -9.04
CA PRO A 33 -11.34 -14.96 -7.92
C PRO A 33 -11.61 -16.16 -7.00
N VAL A 34 -10.57 -16.92 -6.67
CA VAL A 34 -10.66 -18.14 -5.85
C VAL A 34 -10.26 -17.84 -4.41
N PRO A 35 -11.03 -18.23 -3.38
CA PRO A 35 -10.64 -18.00 -1.98
C PRO A 35 -9.38 -18.80 -1.61
N LEU A 36 -8.48 -18.20 -0.84
CA LEU A 36 -7.25 -18.82 -0.35
C LEU A 36 -7.36 -19.37 1.08
N ASP A 37 -8.46 -19.08 1.76
CA ASP A 37 -8.74 -19.50 3.13
C ASP A 37 -10.21 -19.90 3.30
N LYS A 38 -10.48 -20.76 4.29
CA LYS A 38 -11.85 -21.25 4.59
C LYS A 38 -12.81 -20.11 4.93
N SER A 39 -12.32 -19.05 5.58
CA SER A 39 -13.10 -17.88 5.96
C SER A 39 -13.34 -16.91 4.79
N LYS A 40 -12.78 -17.20 3.60
CA LYS A 40 -12.96 -16.40 2.39
C LYS A 40 -12.62 -14.92 2.63
N THR A 41 -11.50 -14.69 3.29
CA THR A 41 -10.98 -13.36 3.62
C THR A 41 -10.00 -12.87 2.56
N VAL A 42 -9.31 -13.79 1.86
CA VAL A 42 -8.38 -13.49 0.77
C VAL A 42 -8.79 -14.27 -0.48
N PHE A 43 -8.77 -13.62 -1.64
CA PHE A 43 -9.06 -14.24 -2.93
C PHE A 43 -7.94 -13.98 -3.92
N LEU A 44 -7.53 -15.02 -4.63
CA LEU A 44 -6.58 -14.97 -5.74
C LEU A 44 -7.32 -14.76 -7.06
N ASP A 45 -7.10 -13.61 -7.69
CA ASP A 45 -7.57 -13.31 -9.04
C ASP A 45 -6.38 -13.40 -10.02
N LYS A 46 -6.09 -14.62 -10.48
CA LYS A 46 -4.98 -14.87 -11.42
C LYS A 46 -5.18 -14.14 -12.74
N LYS A 47 -6.41 -14.05 -13.24
CA LYS A 47 -6.74 -13.38 -14.52
C LYS A 47 -6.52 -11.87 -14.42
N GLY A 48 -6.94 -11.26 -13.31
CA GLY A 48 -6.70 -9.85 -13.00
C GLY A 48 -5.32 -9.55 -12.43
N ASN A 49 -4.46 -10.57 -12.26
CA ASN A 49 -3.14 -10.50 -11.65
C ASN A 49 -3.12 -9.72 -10.32
N ARG A 50 -4.06 -10.03 -9.43
CA ARG A 50 -4.25 -9.31 -8.16
C ARG A 50 -4.73 -10.21 -7.05
N LEU A 51 -4.47 -9.78 -5.82
CA LEU A 51 -5.03 -10.36 -4.61
C LEU A 51 -6.14 -9.46 -4.08
N LEU A 52 -7.27 -10.03 -3.68
CA LEU A 52 -8.38 -9.30 -3.07
C LEU A 52 -8.47 -9.67 -1.60
N ILE A 53 -8.44 -8.67 -0.71
CA ILE A 53 -8.49 -8.87 0.74
C ILE A 53 -9.73 -8.17 1.28
N LYS A 54 -10.56 -8.89 2.04
CA LYS A 54 -11.66 -8.30 2.78
C LYS A 54 -11.12 -7.60 4.02
N SER A 55 -11.58 -6.38 4.25
CA SER A 55 -11.17 -5.55 5.36
C SER A 55 -12.29 -4.58 5.74
N LYS A 56 -12.12 -3.87 6.85
CA LYS A 56 -13.01 -2.79 7.28
C LYS A 56 -12.20 -1.59 7.75
N VAL A 57 -12.80 -0.40 7.68
CA VAL A 57 -12.20 0.81 8.26
C VAL A 57 -12.14 0.69 9.77
N ALA A 58 -10.94 0.77 10.33
CA ALA A 58 -10.67 0.72 11.77
C ALA A 58 -10.39 2.10 12.36
N LEU A 59 -9.69 2.96 11.62
CA LEU A 59 -9.28 4.31 12.00
C LEU A 59 -9.49 5.28 10.85
N THR A 60 -9.99 6.48 11.17
CA THR A 60 -10.28 7.54 10.17
C THR A 60 -9.46 8.81 10.37
N ARG A 61 -8.69 8.91 11.47
CA ARG A 61 -7.91 10.10 11.84
C ARG A 61 -6.73 9.70 12.73
N GLY A 62 -5.64 10.44 12.66
CA GLY A 62 -4.47 10.26 13.54
C GLY A 62 -3.23 9.77 12.78
N PRO A 63 -2.09 9.71 13.48
CA PRO A 63 -0.82 9.25 12.93
C PRO A 63 -0.88 7.75 12.62
N LEU A 64 -0.11 7.31 11.60
CA LEU A 64 -0.20 5.96 11.07
C LEU A 64 1.13 5.22 11.13
N GLU A 65 1.08 3.98 11.62
CA GLU A 65 2.12 2.98 11.39
C GLU A 65 1.75 2.07 10.21
N MET A 66 0.45 1.78 10.03
CA MET A 66 -0.03 0.85 9.01
C MET A 66 -1.13 1.44 8.12
N LEU A 67 -1.21 0.98 6.88
CA LEU A 67 -2.43 1.01 6.09
C LEU A 67 -3.38 -0.13 6.52
N LEU A 68 -2.86 -1.34 6.70
CA LEU A 68 -3.62 -2.54 7.04
C LEU A 68 -2.93 -3.30 8.17
N CYS A 69 -3.71 -3.67 9.18
CA CYS A 69 -3.31 -4.64 10.21
C CYS A 69 -4.30 -5.81 10.30
N ARG A 70 -3.97 -6.80 11.13
CA ARG A 70 -4.94 -7.83 11.53
C ARG A 70 -5.90 -7.29 12.59
N THR A 71 -7.11 -7.81 12.66
CA THR A 71 -8.04 -7.52 13.76
C THR A 71 -7.42 -7.92 15.11
N GLN A 72 -7.69 -7.14 16.16
CA GLN A 72 -7.16 -7.27 17.53
C GLN A 72 -5.64 -7.14 17.62
N THR A 73 -5.03 -6.25 16.83
CA THR A 73 -3.58 -6.00 16.88
C THR A 73 -3.28 -4.50 16.93
N LYS A 74 -3.34 -3.82 15.78
CA LYS A 74 -2.83 -2.46 15.58
C LYS A 74 -3.89 -1.48 15.08
N GLU A 75 -5.18 -1.71 15.34
CA GLU A 75 -6.27 -0.85 14.83
C GLU A 75 -6.21 0.61 15.29
N HIS A 76 -5.47 0.92 16.35
CA HIS A 76 -5.29 2.28 16.86
C HIS A 76 -4.31 3.11 16.01
N GLU A 77 -3.60 2.48 15.08
CA GLU A 77 -2.56 3.07 14.22
C GLU A 77 -2.66 2.57 12.76
N SER A 78 -3.80 1.97 12.40
CA SER A 78 -4.06 1.34 11.10
C SER A 78 -5.41 1.78 10.51
N ILE A 79 -5.43 2.28 9.27
CA ILE A 79 -6.70 2.70 8.63
C ILE A 79 -7.65 1.50 8.46
N LEU A 80 -7.13 0.36 8.02
CA LEU A 80 -7.90 -0.85 7.72
C LEU A 80 -7.50 -1.99 8.66
N SER A 81 -8.48 -2.84 8.99
CA SER A 81 -8.22 -4.13 9.64
C SER A 81 -8.85 -5.29 8.88
N THR A 82 -8.20 -6.45 8.93
CA THR A 82 -8.67 -7.69 8.31
C THR A 82 -8.59 -8.88 9.27
N ASP A 83 -9.52 -9.82 9.14
CA ASP A 83 -9.45 -11.12 9.82
C ASP A 83 -8.56 -12.12 9.05
N ALA A 84 -8.07 -11.75 7.86
CA ALA A 84 -7.12 -12.56 7.11
C ALA A 84 -5.83 -12.78 7.90
N LYS A 85 -5.30 -14.00 7.82
CA LYS A 85 -3.95 -14.29 8.33
C LYS A 85 -2.92 -13.69 7.39
N ALA A 86 -1.87 -13.07 7.95
CA ALA A 86 -0.83 -12.41 7.16
C ALA A 86 -0.12 -13.41 6.23
N PHE A 87 0.09 -14.65 6.67
CA PHE A 87 0.70 -15.69 5.83
C PHE A 87 -0.14 -16.04 4.60
N VAL A 88 -1.48 -15.93 4.65
CA VAL A 88 -2.35 -16.18 3.49
C VAL A 88 -2.19 -15.08 2.45
N ILE A 89 -2.03 -13.84 2.90
CA ILE A 89 -1.74 -12.71 2.02
C ILE A 89 -0.37 -12.90 1.35
N HIS A 90 0.65 -13.28 2.14
CA HIS A 90 1.98 -13.61 1.65
C HIS A 90 1.95 -14.68 0.56
N THR A 91 1.35 -15.83 0.83
CA THR A 91 1.30 -16.94 -0.13
C THR A 91 0.47 -16.59 -1.36
N GLY A 92 -0.55 -15.74 -1.21
CA GLY A 92 -1.30 -15.18 -2.33
C GLY A 92 -0.45 -14.33 -3.27
N LEU A 93 0.43 -13.48 -2.74
CA LEU A 93 1.39 -12.70 -3.54
C LEU A 93 2.37 -13.61 -4.27
N LEU A 94 2.91 -14.64 -3.60
CA LEU A 94 3.76 -15.64 -4.24
C LEU A 94 3.02 -16.41 -5.34
N ALA A 95 1.74 -16.74 -5.14
CA ALA A 95 0.93 -17.43 -6.15
C ALA A 95 0.64 -16.59 -7.40
N LEU A 96 0.74 -15.26 -7.30
CA LEU A 96 0.73 -14.33 -8.43
C LEU A 96 2.11 -14.22 -9.11
N GLY A 97 3.15 -14.85 -8.56
CA GLY A 97 4.53 -14.77 -9.04
C GLY A 97 5.30 -13.56 -8.51
N ALA A 98 4.76 -12.82 -7.53
CA ALA A 98 5.46 -11.69 -6.93
C ALA A 98 6.74 -12.17 -6.21
N LYS A 99 7.81 -11.40 -6.33
CA LYS A 99 9.09 -11.69 -5.66
C LYS A 99 9.17 -10.88 -4.36
N GLN A 100 9.28 -11.57 -3.24
CA GLN A 100 9.63 -10.91 -1.99
C GLN A 100 11.08 -10.39 -2.07
N GLY A 101 11.36 -9.28 -1.38
CA GLY A 101 12.73 -8.83 -1.15
C GLY A 101 13.14 -9.08 0.30
N ALA A 102 13.59 -8.02 0.95
CA ALA A 102 14.02 -8.03 2.34
C ALA A 102 13.33 -6.90 3.11
N PRO A 103 12.90 -7.14 4.37
CA PRO A 103 12.46 -6.07 5.27
C PRO A 103 13.54 -5.03 5.55
N VAL A 104 13.12 -3.90 6.12
CA VAL A 104 14.05 -2.85 6.57
C VAL A 104 15.08 -3.40 7.56
N GLN A 105 16.31 -2.93 7.46
CA GLN A 105 17.36 -3.18 8.43
C GLN A 105 17.87 -1.84 8.96
N TYR A 106 17.98 -1.69 10.28
CA TYR A 106 18.50 -0.46 10.90
C TYR A 106 19.96 -0.60 11.36
N ASN A 107 20.29 -1.76 11.94
CA ASN A 107 21.60 -2.05 12.51
C ASN A 107 22.32 -3.13 11.70
N PRO A 108 23.64 -3.06 11.49
CA PRO A 108 24.54 -1.95 11.87
C PRO A 108 24.42 -0.73 10.93
N LYS A 109 23.73 -0.88 9.79
CA LYS A 109 23.51 0.18 8.81
C LYS A 109 22.07 0.14 8.32
N TYR A 110 21.52 1.31 8.05
CA TYR A 110 20.19 1.43 7.45
C TYR A 110 20.18 0.89 6.01
N HIS A 111 19.31 -0.08 5.76
CA HIS A 111 18.92 -0.55 4.43
C HIS A 111 17.40 -0.47 4.32
N PRO A 112 16.85 0.23 3.30
CA PRO A 112 15.40 0.31 3.11
C PRO A 112 14.83 -1.07 2.75
N PRO A 113 13.52 -1.29 2.98
CA PRO A 113 12.87 -2.50 2.53
C PRO A 113 12.96 -2.61 0.99
N THR A 114 13.06 -3.83 0.51
CA THR A 114 13.16 -4.15 -0.92
C THR A 114 12.12 -5.21 -1.29
N GLY A 115 11.84 -5.36 -2.58
CA GLY A 115 10.94 -6.39 -3.10
C GLY A 115 10.20 -5.92 -4.34
N GLN A 116 9.30 -6.76 -4.85
CA GLN A 116 8.42 -6.36 -5.95
C GLN A 116 7.54 -5.19 -5.51
N LYS A 117 7.48 -4.13 -6.33
CA LYS A 117 6.51 -3.05 -6.13
C LYS A 117 5.09 -3.61 -6.20
N VAL A 118 4.22 -3.17 -5.29
CA VAL A 118 2.81 -3.56 -5.24
C VAL A 118 1.96 -2.30 -5.24
N ASP A 119 1.14 -2.12 -6.28
CA ASP A 119 0.11 -1.09 -6.29
C ASP A 119 -1.08 -1.55 -5.44
N ILE A 120 -1.62 -0.63 -4.65
CA ILE A 120 -2.71 -0.91 -3.72
C ILE A 120 -3.92 -0.03 -4.07
N PHE A 121 -5.05 -0.67 -4.33
CA PHE A 121 -6.32 0.01 -4.53
C PHE A 121 -7.34 -0.38 -3.46
N LEU A 122 -8.14 0.59 -3.05
CA LEU A 122 -9.20 0.42 -2.06
C LEU A 122 -10.54 0.57 -2.75
N ARG A 123 -11.41 -0.41 -2.54
CA ARG A 123 -12.76 -0.44 -3.10
C ARG A 123 -13.81 -0.57 -2.01
N TRP A 124 -14.83 0.27 -2.08
CA TRP A 124 -15.97 0.22 -1.17
C TRP A 124 -17.23 0.74 -1.85
N LYS A 125 -18.37 0.53 -1.19
CA LYS A 125 -19.64 1.18 -1.52
C LYS A 125 -19.88 2.28 -0.50
N ASP A 126 -20.23 3.48 -0.94
CA ASP A 126 -20.69 4.50 -0.01
C ASP A 126 -22.14 4.23 0.46
N LYS A 127 -22.66 5.10 1.34
CA LYS A 127 -24.02 5.00 1.87
C LYS A 127 -25.10 5.07 0.78
N ALA A 128 -24.81 5.66 -0.38
CA ALA A 128 -25.72 5.73 -1.53
C ALA A 128 -25.56 4.51 -2.47
N GLY A 129 -24.71 3.54 -2.12
CA GLY A 129 -24.44 2.35 -2.93
C GLY A 129 -23.47 2.58 -4.10
N LYS A 130 -22.95 3.81 -4.27
CA LYS A 130 -22.00 4.12 -5.34
C LYS A 130 -20.68 3.41 -5.07
N GLN A 131 -20.15 2.78 -6.12
CA GLN A 131 -18.84 2.13 -6.06
C GLN A 131 -17.73 3.17 -6.10
N HIS A 132 -16.75 2.99 -5.24
CA HIS A 132 -15.50 3.74 -5.27
C HIS A 132 -14.33 2.80 -5.50
N ARG A 133 -13.32 3.30 -6.21
CA ARG A 133 -12.01 2.67 -6.35
C ARG A 133 -10.96 3.76 -6.35
N VAL A 134 -10.08 3.78 -5.36
CA VAL A 134 -9.00 4.76 -5.26
C VAL A 134 -7.68 4.07 -5.00
N ASN A 135 -6.59 4.69 -5.42
CA ASN A 135 -5.26 4.30 -5.00
C ASN A 135 -5.10 4.59 -3.48
N ALA A 136 -4.51 3.67 -2.73
CA ALA A 136 -4.51 3.69 -1.26
C ALA A 136 -3.78 4.92 -0.68
N GLN A 137 -2.74 5.42 -1.34
CA GLN A 137 -2.06 6.65 -0.92
C GLN A 137 -3.03 7.85 -0.85
N LYS A 138 -4.16 7.85 -1.58
CA LYS A 138 -5.15 8.93 -1.48
C LYS A 138 -5.82 9.03 -0.11
N TRP A 139 -5.79 7.98 0.71
CA TRP A 139 -6.29 7.98 2.09
C TRP A 139 -5.24 8.43 3.11
N ILE A 140 -4.03 8.77 2.67
CA ILE A 140 -2.89 9.06 3.54
C ILE A 140 -2.28 10.40 3.13
N HIS A 141 -1.91 11.23 4.10
CA HIS A 141 -1.12 12.43 3.86
C HIS A 141 0.07 12.49 4.82
N HIS A 142 1.04 13.33 4.48
CA HIS A 142 2.14 13.64 5.39
C HIS A 142 1.63 14.22 6.71
N THR A 143 2.26 13.83 7.82
CA THR A 143 1.95 14.38 9.15
C THR A 143 2.05 15.89 9.16
N ILE A 144 0.95 16.55 9.53
CA ILE A 144 0.88 18.01 9.63
C ILE A 144 0.75 18.50 11.07
N HIS A 145 0.32 17.64 12.01
CA HIS A 145 0.12 18.02 13.40
C HIS A 145 1.40 17.85 14.24
N ARG A 146 2.47 18.52 13.79
CA ARG A 146 3.81 18.48 14.40
C ARG A 146 4.50 19.84 14.35
N LEU A 147 5.62 19.96 15.05
CA LEU A 147 6.54 21.07 14.84
C LEU A 147 7.32 20.86 13.54
N PHE A 148 7.40 21.95 12.77
CA PHE A 148 8.27 22.08 11.61
C PHE A 148 9.38 23.06 11.94
N PHE A 149 10.59 22.72 11.49
CA PHE A 149 11.79 23.53 11.71
C PHE A 149 12.43 23.88 10.37
N VAL A 150 13.00 25.07 10.30
CA VAL A 150 13.84 25.54 9.20
C VAL A 150 15.01 26.33 9.77
N ASP A 151 16.22 25.96 9.35
CA ASP A 151 17.44 26.70 9.65
C ASP A 151 17.37 28.11 9.05
N LEU A 152 17.58 29.12 9.89
CA LEU A 152 17.65 30.53 9.50
C LEU A 152 18.95 31.20 9.96
N LYS A 153 19.66 30.61 10.92
CA LYS A 153 20.81 31.14 11.68
C LYS A 153 20.51 32.36 12.52
N THR A 154 20.03 33.45 11.91
CA THR A 154 19.72 34.70 12.60
C THR A 154 18.50 35.38 11.98
N LEU A 155 17.72 36.07 12.81
CA LEU A 155 16.61 36.90 12.32
C LEU A 155 17.16 38.12 11.55
N PRO A 156 16.50 38.53 10.45
CA PRO A 156 16.82 39.80 9.80
C PRO A 156 16.66 40.98 10.76
N ALA A 157 17.46 42.03 10.56
CA ALA A 157 17.38 43.25 11.36
C ALA A 157 15.95 43.82 11.37
N GLY A 158 15.46 44.21 12.54
CA GLY A 158 14.11 44.77 12.73
C GLY A 158 12.97 43.74 12.79
N VAL A 159 13.21 42.47 12.46
CA VAL A 159 12.20 41.42 12.61
C VAL A 159 12.08 41.02 14.08
N THR A 160 10.87 41.11 14.61
CA THR A 160 10.52 40.62 15.94
C THR A 160 9.43 39.55 15.83
N ILE A 161 9.58 38.47 16.58
CA ILE A 161 8.61 37.36 16.60
C ILE A 161 7.79 37.45 17.88
N ASP A 162 6.47 37.58 17.74
CA ASP A 162 5.55 37.59 18.88
C ASP A 162 5.43 36.18 19.48
N ARG A 163 5.89 36.04 20.72
CA ARG A 163 5.84 34.78 21.48
C ARG A 163 4.43 34.31 21.82
N LYS A 164 3.41 35.16 21.64
CA LYS A 164 1.99 34.78 21.84
C LYS A 164 1.40 34.05 20.64
N GLU A 165 2.00 34.16 19.45
CA GLU A 165 1.53 33.47 18.25
C GLU A 165 2.14 32.07 18.12
N ASN A 166 2.09 31.39 16.98
CA ASN A 166 2.66 30.05 16.81
C ASN A 166 4.09 30.04 16.26
N LEU A 167 4.53 31.11 15.59
CA LEU A 167 5.88 31.19 15.05
C LEU A 167 6.89 31.37 16.19
N ARG A 168 7.97 30.60 16.17
CA ARG A 168 9.05 30.67 17.16
C ARG A 168 10.39 30.80 16.45
N PHE A 169 11.32 31.49 17.09
CA PHE A 169 12.73 31.51 16.69
C PHE A 169 13.57 31.10 17.90
N ASP A 170 14.34 30.04 17.73
CA ASP A 170 15.36 29.60 18.67
C ASP A 170 16.70 30.20 18.24
N SER A 171 17.20 31.15 19.02
CA SER A 171 18.47 31.82 18.74
C SER A 171 19.69 30.95 19.05
N GLU A 172 19.56 29.94 19.91
CA GLU A 172 20.67 29.05 20.28
C GLU A 172 20.97 28.08 19.12
N ASN A 173 19.92 27.51 18.54
CA ASN A 173 20.04 26.60 17.39
C ASN A 173 19.95 27.32 16.03
N GLY A 174 19.52 28.58 16.01
CA GLY A 174 19.33 29.36 14.78
C GLY A 174 18.16 28.85 13.93
N GLU A 175 17.10 28.36 14.56
CA GLU A 175 15.98 27.69 13.91
C GLU A 175 14.67 28.47 14.05
N LEU A 176 13.93 28.53 12.94
CA LEU A 176 12.56 29.02 12.92
C LEU A 176 11.60 27.83 12.96
N SER A 177 10.57 27.90 13.80
CA SER A 177 9.61 26.80 13.93
C SER A 177 8.15 27.23 13.97
N TRP A 178 7.28 26.32 13.51
CA TRP A 178 5.83 26.48 13.45
C TRP A 178 5.14 25.14 13.71
N TYR A 179 4.10 25.13 14.54
CA TYR A 179 3.28 23.94 14.78
C TYR A 179 2.05 23.91 13.87
N GLY A 180 1.82 22.78 13.21
CA GLY A 180 0.57 22.56 12.48
C GLY A 180 0.52 23.18 11.07
N PRO A 181 -0.65 23.10 10.40
CA PRO A 181 -0.88 23.84 9.17
C PRO A 181 -0.87 25.35 9.41
N MET A 182 -0.13 26.08 8.58
CA MET A 182 -0.10 27.54 8.60
C MET A 182 -1.21 28.10 7.70
N PRO A 183 -2.15 28.93 8.21
CA PRO A 183 -3.14 29.60 7.36
C PRO A 183 -2.49 30.63 6.42
N ASP A 184 -3.07 30.84 5.23
CA ASP A 184 -2.60 31.83 4.26
C ASP A 184 -2.37 33.22 4.86
N LYS A 185 -3.32 33.69 5.67
CA LYS A 185 -3.22 35.00 6.35
C LYS A 185 -2.00 35.10 7.27
N GLN A 186 -1.65 34.02 7.96
CA GLN A 186 -0.47 34.00 8.84
C GLN A 186 0.82 33.93 8.01
N ARG A 187 0.83 33.15 6.94
CA ARG A 187 1.95 33.16 5.97
C ARG A 187 2.19 34.58 5.46
N ASP A 188 1.15 35.23 4.94
CA ASP A 188 1.28 36.55 4.32
C ASP A 188 1.69 37.62 5.34
N LYS A 189 1.15 37.54 6.56
CA LYS A 189 1.58 38.38 7.69
C LYS A 189 3.09 38.25 7.94
N TYR A 190 3.62 37.03 8.08
CA TYR A 190 5.03 36.84 8.37
C TYR A 190 5.91 37.19 7.17
N LEU A 191 5.48 36.91 5.93
CA LEU A 191 6.20 37.35 4.74
C LEU A 191 6.29 38.88 4.64
N ALA A 192 5.32 39.63 5.17
CA ALA A 192 5.38 41.09 5.19
C ALA A 192 6.41 41.67 6.19
N LEU A 193 6.91 40.87 7.14
CA LEU A 193 7.86 41.36 8.15
C LEU A 193 9.26 41.65 7.61
N SER A 194 9.68 41.01 6.50
CA SER A 194 10.99 41.25 5.91
C SER A 194 11.11 40.71 4.49
N ALA A 195 11.70 41.50 3.58
CA ALA A 195 12.04 41.05 2.23
C ALA A 195 13.32 40.17 2.17
N HIS A 196 13.99 39.91 3.30
CA HIS A 196 15.22 39.12 3.33
C HIS A 196 15.01 37.71 2.77
N ALA A 197 15.80 37.34 1.76
CA ALA A 197 15.57 36.15 0.94
C ALA A 197 15.54 34.83 1.75
N LYS A 198 16.47 34.64 2.71
CA LYS A 198 16.48 33.41 3.53
C LYS A 198 15.28 33.35 4.48
N TYR A 199 14.84 34.48 5.00
CA TYR A 199 13.65 34.55 5.87
C TYR A 199 12.38 34.24 5.09
N GLN A 200 12.23 34.84 3.90
CA GLN A 200 11.16 34.54 2.96
C GLN A 200 11.12 33.03 2.61
N ALA A 201 12.27 32.44 2.31
CA ALA A 201 12.37 31.01 2.04
C ALA A 201 12.00 30.17 3.27
N ALA A 202 12.40 30.57 4.47
CA ALA A 202 12.07 29.87 5.71
C ALA A 202 10.56 29.87 6.00
N ILE A 203 9.89 31.01 5.89
CA ILE A 203 8.43 31.10 6.07
C ILE A 203 7.69 30.27 5.02
N LYS A 204 8.10 30.36 3.74
CA LYS A 204 7.51 29.55 2.65
C LYS A 204 7.72 28.05 2.88
N ALA A 205 8.88 27.65 3.39
CA ALA A 205 9.19 26.26 3.72
C ALA A 205 8.33 25.74 4.89
N LEU A 206 8.19 26.51 5.98
CA LEU A 206 7.29 26.17 7.09
C LEU A 206 5.84 26.04 6.61
N TYR A 207 5.37 27.01 5.81
CA TYR A 207 4.04 26.98 5.22
C TYR A 207 3.82 25.72 4.40
N HIS A 208 4.72 25.41 3.46
CA HIS A 208 4.63 24.25 2.59
C HIS A 208 4.66 22.92 3.36
N LYS A 209 5.58 22.79 4.34
CA LYS A 209 5.71 21.58 5.17
C LYS A 209 4.43 21.31 5.98
N GLY A 210 3.75 22.36 6.45
CA GLY A 210 2.50 22.25 7.20
C GLY A 210 1.24 22.01 6.36
N GLN A 211 1.30 22.09 5.03
CA GLN A 211 0.12 21.81 4.21
C GLN A 211 -0.13 20.31 4.06
N ILE A 212 -1.41 19.96 3.85
CA ILE A 212 -1.81 18.60 3.49
C ILE A 212 -1.17 18.25 2.15
N ARG A 213 -0.28 17.25 2.17
CA ARG A 213 0.38 16.69 0.99
C ARG A 213 0.08 15.19 0.95
N PRO A 214 -0.53 14.67 -0.12
CA PRO A 214 -0.79 13.24 -0.26
C PRO A 214 0.50 12.42 -0.09
N MET A 215 0.36 11.19 0.39
CA MET A 215 1.47 10.25 0.36
C MET A 215 1.88 9.95 -1.08
N GLU A 216 3.18 9.92 -1.35
CA GLU A 216 3.75 9.59 -2.67
C GLU A 216 4.60 8.32 -2.64
N ALA A 217 4.85 7.75 -1.46
CA ALA A 217 5.67 6.56 -1.32
C ALA A 217 5.03 5.32 -1.95
N ASP A 218 5.90 4.44 -2.43
CA ASP A 218 5.54 3.14 -2.99
C ASP A 218 5.63 2.05 -1.93
N TRP A 219 4.81 1.01 -2.08
CA TRP A 219 4.93 -0.22 -1.30
C TRP A 219 5.70 -1.30 -2.06
N VAL A 220 6.51 -2.05 -1.32
CA VAL A 220 7.20 -3.24 -1.80
C VAL A 220 6.81 -4.46 -0.97
N PHE A 221 6.81 -5.63 -1.60
CA PHE A 221 6.63 -6.91 -0.93
C PHE A 221 7.93 -7.32 -0.23
N ALA A 222 8.08 -6.91 1.03
CA ALA A 222 9.26 -7.18 1.86
C ALA A 222 9.33 -8.62 2.38
N GLY A 223 8.18 -9.25 2.62
CA GLY A 223 8.08 -10.67 2.96
C GLY A 223 8.04 -11.01 4.45
N SER A 224 8.34 -10.07 5.35
CA SER A 224 8.47 -10.29 6.81
C SER A 224 9.56 -11.33 7.17
N GLY A 225 9.66 -11.70 8.44
CA GLY A 225 10.51 -12.79 8.93
C GLY A 225 9.73 -13.83 9.74
N PHE A 226 10.48 -14.78 10.29
CA PHE A 226 9.99 -15.80 11.21
C PHE A 226 10.79 -15.79 12.51
N THR A 227 10.14 -16.13 13.63
CA THR A 227 10.86 -16.47 14.86
C THR A 227 11.55 -17.83 14.72
N LYS A 228 12.39 -18.20 15.71
CA LYS A 228 13.02 -19.53 15.77
C LYS A 228 11.97 -20.65 15.85
N GLU A 229 10.86 -20.37 16.51
CA GLU A 229 9.70 -21.26 16.68
C GLU A 229 8.77 -21.27 15.45
N LYS A 230 9.22 -20.70 14.32
CA LYS A 230 8.48 -20.62 13.05
C LYS A 230 7.18 -19.82 13.12
N TYR A 231 7.07 -18.90 14.08
CA TYR A 231 5.98 -17.92 14.07
C TYR A 231 6.24 -16.86 12.99
N TYR A 232 5.25 -16.60 12.14
CA TYR A 232 5.37 -15.60 11.07
C TYR A 232 5.11 -14.20 11.62
N LEU A 233 6.13 -13.33 11.63
CA LEU A 233 6.11 -12.09 12.41
C LEU A 233 5.02 -11.10 11.98
N ALA A 234 4.64 -11.06 10.71
CA ALA A 234 3.55 -10.19 10.23
C ALA A 234 2.18 -10.56 10.82
N GLU A 235 2.03 -11.72 11.44
CA GLU A 235 0.80 -12.11 12.14
C GLU A 235 0.49 -11.21 13.34
N ASP A 236 1.47 -10.46 13.87
CA ASP A 236 1.30 -9.44 14.92
C ASP A 236 0.77 -8.10 14.39
N GLY A 237 0.30 -8.04 13.15
CA GLY A 237 -0.37 -6.89 12.56
C GLY A 237 0.47 -6.04 11.60
N TYR A 238 1.70 -6.46 11.28
CA TYR A 238 2.60 -5.77 10.35
C TYR A 238 2.31 -6.12 8.88
N VAL A 239 1.06 -5.93 8.43
CA VAL A 239 0.59 -6.44 7.13
C VAL A 239 0.93 -5.47 5.99
N ILE A 240 0.48 -4.22 6.05
CA ILE A 240 0.86 -3.19 5.08
C ILE A 240 1.26 -1.94 5.86
N CYS A 241 2.57 -1.70 5.96
CA CYS A 241 3.13 -0.65 6.80
C CYS A 241 3.30 0.67 6.02
N VAL A 242 3.23 1.79 6.74
CA VAL A 242 3.61 3.13 6.25
C VAL A 242 4.71 3.79 7.09
N ALA A 243 5.07 3.17 8.22
CA ALA A 243 6.38 3.27 8.84
C ALA A 243 7.13 1.94 8.64
N ASN A 244 8.46 1.98 8.64
CA ASN A 244 9.30 0.85 8.32
C ASN A 244 9.47 -0.06 9.53
N PHE A 245 9.22 -1.36 9.34
CA PHE A 245 9.29 -2.37 10.40
C PHE A 245 9.99 -3.63 9.90
N PRO A 246 10.97 -4.17 10.67
CA PRO A 246 11.56 -5.48 10.36
C PRO A 246 10.52 -6.62 10.17
N PRO A 247 9.40 -6.68 10.91
CA PRO A 247 8.35 -7.69 10.68
C PRO A 247 7.37 -7.38 9.53
N ALA A 248 7.58 -6.34 8.72
CA ALA A 248 6.63 -5.93 7.68
C ALA A 248 6.48 -6.95 6.54
N LEU A 249 5.24 -7.30 6.19
CA LEU A 249 4.91 -8.05 4.98
C LEU A 249 5.02 -7.16 3.73
N LEU A 250 4.30 -6.05 3.70
CA LEU A 250 4.51 -4.94 2.76
C LEU A 250 4.95 -3.70 3.52
N ASP A 251 5.89 -2.97 2.94
CA ASP A 251 6.49 -1.80 3.58
C ASP A 251 6.74 -0.69 2.55
N VAL A 252 6.82 0.56 3.02
CA VAL A 252 7.10 1.72 2.16
C VAL A 252 8.59 1.82 1.86
N THR A 253 8.95 2.14 0.62
CA THR A 253 10.36 2.28 0.22
C THR A 253 11.03 3.54 0.77
N SER A 254 10.24 4.59 1.03
CA SER A 254 10.70 5.82 1.66
C SER A 254 11.07 5.55 3.11
N LYS A 255 12.22 6.08 3.57
CA LYS A 255 12.57 6.08 4.99
C LYS A 255 11.45 6.75 5.80
N SER A 256 10.82 5.96 6.66
CA SER A 256 9.73 6.38 7.54
C SER A 256 9.90 5.61 8.84
N SER A 257 10.65 6.14 9.82
CA SER A 257 10.96 5.36 11.02
C SER A 257 9.90 5.55 12.09
N LYS A 258 9.50 4.48 12.79
CA LYS A 258 8.71 4.60 14.03
C LYS A 258 9.46 5.35 15.14
N SER A 259 10.80 5.31 15.07
CA SER A 259 11.69 5.94 16.06
C SER A 259 11.88 7.43 15.82
N ASP A 260 11.39 7.94 14.69
CA ASP A 260 11.38 9.38 14.45
C ASP A 260 10.34 9.99 15.41
N GLU A 261 10.65 11.12 16.05
CA GLU A 261 9.78 11.77 17.05
C GLU A 261 8.35 12.03 16.55
N HIS A 262 8.17 12.03 15.23
CA HIS A 262 6.89 12.10 14.57
C HIS A 262 6.84 11.12 13.40
N LEU A 263 5.81 10.27 13.38
CA LEU A 263 5.51 9.42 12.22
C LEU A 263 5.39 10.28 10.95
N SER A 264 5.73 9.69 9.80
CA SER A 264 5.74 10.42 8.51
C SER A 264 4.35 10.72 7.98
N TYR A 265 3.33 9.95 8.39
CA TYR A 265 2.02 9.94 7.78
C TYR A 265 0.86 9.95 8.79
N GLU A 266 -0.26 10.54 8.36
CA GLU A 266 -1.55 10.59 9.04
C GLU A 266 -2.69 10.16 8.11
N ALA A 267 -3.80 9.74 8.70
CA ALA A 267 -5.02 9.37 7.98
C ALA A 267 -5.76 10.61 7.43
N TYR A 268 -6.06 10.59 6.12
CA TYR A 268 -6.78 11.67 5.44
C TYR A 268 -8.31 11.55 5.67
N SER A 269 -8.78 12.05 6.82
CA SER A 269 -10.16 11.87 7.29
C SER A 269 -11.24 12.21 6.27
N GLN A 270 -11.08 13.26 5.46
CA GLN A 270 -12.08 13.67 4.47
C GLN A 270 -12.23 12.67 3.31
N ARG A 271 -11.31 11.71 3.15
CA ARG A 271 -11.29 10.74 2.05
C ARG A 271 -11.58 9.31 2.48
N ILE A 272 -11.60 9.06 3.79
CA ILE A 272 -11.84 7.73 4.37
C ILE A 272 -13.34 7.63 4.74
N PRO A 273 -14.05 6.57 4.32
CA PRO A 273 -15.44 6.38 4.71
C PRO A 273 -15.56 6.08 6.22
N PRO A 274 -16.76 6.14 6.80
CA PRO A 274 -16.94 5.94 8.25
C PRO A 274 -16.34 4.63 8.75
N LYS A 275 -15.89 4.62 10.01
CA LYS A 275 -15.43 3.42 10.70
C LYS A 275 -16.44 2.27 10.56
N GLY A 276 -15.93 1.06 10.32
CA GLY A 276 -16.72 -0.13 10.06
C GLY A 276 -17.17 -0.32 8.60
N THR A 277 -16.90 0.64 7.70
CA THR A 277 -17.17 0.44 6.27
C THR A 277 -16.35 -0.71 5.73
N GLU A 278 -17.01 -1.66 5.06
CA GLU A 278 -16.36 -2.77 4.37
C GLU A 278 -15.57 -2.27 3.15
N VAL A 279 -14.31 -2.70 3.06
CA VAL A 279 -13.36 -2.31 2.03
C VAL A 279 -12.71 -3.57 1.47
N THR A 280 -12.75 -3.73 0.15
CA THR A 280 -11.90 -4.70 -0.54
C THR A 280 -10.60 -4.02 -0.93
N ILE A 281 -9.48 -4.55 -0.45
CA ILE A 281 -8.13 -4.14 -0.85
C ILE A 281 -7.73 -4.98 -2.05
N GLU A 282 -7.24 -4.33 -3.11
CA GLU A 282 -6.61 -4.97 -4.26
C GLU A 282 -5.10 -4.78 -4.16
N LEU A 283 -4.34 -5.87 -4.04
CA LEU A 283 -2.87 -5.86 -4.16
C LEU A 283 -2.49 -6.29 -5.57
N ILE A 284 -1.76 -5.44 -6.29
CA ILE A 284 -1.38 -5.65 -7.70
C ILE A 284 0.15 -5.60 -7.82
N PRO A 285 0.84 -6.74 -7.82
CA PRO A 285 2.29 -6.77 -8.05
C PRO A 285 2.65 -6.23 -9.44
N ILE A 286 3.62 -5.33 -9.51
CA ILE A 286 4.02 -4.66 -10.75
C ILE A 286 5.16 -5.45 -11.38
N PHE A 287 4.88 -6.21 -12.44
CA PHE A 287 5.90 -6.94 -13.18
C PHE A 287 6.52 -6.07 -14.27
N GLU A 288 7.85 -6.11 -14.41
CA GLU A 288 8.50 -5.53 -15.58
C GLU A 288 7.93 -6.18 -16.85
N LYS A 289 7.59 -5.36 -17.84
CA LYS A 289 7.24 -5.89 -19.15
C LYS A 289 8.49 -6.57 -19.70
N LYS A 290 8.42 -7.87 -19.98
CA LYS A 290 9.48 -8.54 -20.77
C LYS A 290 9.68 -7.72 -22.05
N ASN A 291 10.88 -7.17 -22.21
CA ASN A 291 11.21 -6.27 -23.31
C ASN A 291 10.78 -6.86 -24.66
N ALA A 292 10.19 -6.01 -25.49
CA ALA A 292 10.00 -6.24 -26.92
C ALA A 292 11.36 -6.62 -27.56
N PRO A 293 11.36 -7.43 -28.64
CA PRO A 293 12.59 -7.84 -29.31
C PRO A 293 13.44 -6.63 -29.70
N PRO A 294 14.78 -6.75 -29.66
CA PRO A 294 15.69 -5.64 -29.98
C PRO A 294 15.34 -5.10 -31.37
N LYS A 295 15.21 -3.77 -31.48
CA LYS A 295 15.08 -3.12 -32.79
C LYS A 295 16.30 -3.55 -33.61
N LYS A 296 16.05 -4.24 -34.73
CA LYS A 296 17.09 -4.53 -35.71
C LYS A 296 17.64 -3.19 -36.20
N ASP A 297 18.93 -2.96 -35.97
CA ASP A 297 19.63 -1.85 -36.59
C ASP A 297 19.51 -1.99 -38.11
N LYS A 298 18.94 -0.96 -38.75
CA LYS A 298 19.00 -0.84 -40.20
C LYS A 298 20.43 -0.42 -40.54
N LYS A 299 21.14 -1.31 -41.23
CA LYS A 299 22.34 -0.97 -41.99
C LYS A 299 22.02 0.09 -43.03
#